data_AF-A0A2M8RCQ7-F1
#
_entry.id   AF-A0A2M8RCQ7-F1
#
_cell.length_a   1.000
_cell.length_b   1.000
_cell.length_c   1.000
_cell.angle_alpha   90.00
_cell.angle_beta   90.00
_cell.angle_gamma   90.00
#
_symmetry.space_group_name_H-M   'P 1'
#
loop_
_entity.id
_entity.type
_entity.pdbx_description
1 polymer ?
#
loop_
_entity_poly.entity_id
_entity_poly.type
_entity_poly.pdbx_seq_one_letter_code
_entity_poly.pdbx_strand_id
1 'polypeptide(L)'
;MAATSQYLTLGLAGETFGISIRNVREILDMRPISRLPHAPNFLLGMIDVRGSGYPIVDLRTKLGLPSVPATEATRIIILDVPMKDRLVGVGFVADCVFEVTDIDEQAIEPIPEVGGKWQSDYAAGIGRKGEKFVVIFDLAKLMANDKIPEGRDAGADAPRAA
;
A
#
# COMPACT_ATOMS: atom_id res chain seq x y z
N MET A 1 -12.12 13.04 23.63
CA MET A 1 -11.99 13.43 22.22
C MET A 1 -11.76 12.15 21.44
N ALA A 2 -12.62 11.83 20.46
CA ALA A 2 -12.40 10.67 19.60
C ALA A 2 -11.16 10.94 18.72
N ALA A 3 -10.24 10.00 18.67
CA ALA A 3 -9.07 10.09 17.82
C ALA A 3 -9.49 9.74 16.40
N THR A 4 -9.61 10.75 15.53
CA THR A 4 -9.83 10.57 14.11
C THR A 4 -8.50 10.46 13.39
N SER A 5 -8.38 9.45 12.54
CA SER A 5 -7.20 9.20 11.70
C SER A 5 -7.57 9.34 10.24
N GLN A 6 -6.63 9.85 9.45
CA GLN A 6 -6.81 10.10 8.02
C GLN A 6 -6.28 8.95 7.18
N TYR A 7 -7.12 8.49 6.25
CA TYR A 7 -6.81 7.39 5.35
C TYR A 7 -6.99 7.80 3.90
N LEU A 8 -5.99 7.52 3.07
CA LEU A 8 -6.13 7.52 1.62
C LEU A 8 -6.97 6.30 1.23
N THR A 9 -8.11 6.52 0.59
CA THR A 9 -8.97 5.44 0.09
C THR A 9 -8.65 5.09 -1.35
N LEU A 10 -8.63 3.79 -1.65
CA LEU A 10 -8.31 3.25 -2.97
C LEU A 10 -9.22 2.09 -3.33
N GLY A 11 -9.39 1.85 -4.62
CA GLY A 11 -10.19 0.76 -5.16
C GLY A 11 -9.32 -0.42 -5.60
N LEU A 12 -9.75 -1.65 -5.26
CA LEU A 12 -9.23 -2.88 -5.84
C LEU A 12 -10.40 -3.83 -6.10
N ALA A 13 -10.59 -4.25 -7.34
CA ALA A 13 -11.62 -5.23 -7.73
C ALA A 13 -13.06 -4.88 -7.27
N GLY A 14 -13.38 -3.59 -7.14
CA GLY A 14 -14.69 -3.12 -6.68
C GLY A 14 -14.81 -2.94 -5.15
N GLU A 15 -13.80 -3.36 -4.39
CA GLU A 15 -13.70 -3.14 -2.94
C GLU A 15 -12.91 -1.86 -2.62
N THR A 16 -13.19 -1.27 -1.46
CA THR A 16 -12.52 -0.05 -0.99
C THR A 16 -11.57 -0.38 0.16
N PHE A 17 -10.33 0.04 0.01
CA PHE A 17 -9.29 -0.10 1.02
C PHE A 17 -8.79 1.26 1.48
N GLY A 18 -8.22 1.30 2.68
CA GLY A 18 -7.66 2.49 3.30
C GLY A 18 -6.19 2.29 3.68
N ILE A 19 -5.35 3.25 3.33
CA ILE A 19 -3.96 3.34 3.79
C ILE A 19 -3.83 4.59 4.65
N SER A 20 -3.22 4.48 5.83
CA SER A 20 -2.95 5.65 6.67
C SER A 20 -2.17 6.69 5.89
N ILE A 21 -2.66 7.94 5.88
CA ILE A 21 -2.03 9.02 5.11
C ILE A 21 -0.60 9.28 5.58
N ARG A 22 -0.27 8.93 6.83
CA ARG A 22 1.07 9.07 7.41
C ARG A 22 2.12 8.21 6.70
N ASN A 23 1.70 7.14 6.03
CA ASN A 23 2.57 6.28 5.26
C ASN A 23 2.66 6.70 3.79
N VAL A 24 1.84 7.65 3.32
CA VAL A 24 1.80 8.04 1.91
C VAL A 24 2.79 9.17 1.65
N ARG A 25 3.71 8.96 0.72
CA ARG A 25 4.66 9.99 0.25
C ARG A 25 4.09 10.78 -0.93
N GLU A 26 3.65 10.08 -1.97
CA GLU A 26 3.08 10.69 -3.18
C GLU A 26 2.25 9.69 -3.98
N ILE A 27 1.37 10.21 -4.85
CA ILE A 27 0.54 9.41 -5.76
C ILE A 27 0.92 9.80 -7.19
N LEU A 28 1.26 8.82 -7.99
CA LEU A 28 1.73 8.97 -9.35
C LEU A 28 0.76 8.31 -10.34
N ASP A 29 0.70 8.85 -11.54
CA ASP A 29 0.07 8.15 -12.66
C ASP A 29 0.89 6.90 -13.04
N MET A 30 0.23 5.91 -13.65
CA MET A 30 0.91 4.75 -14.18
C MET A 30 1.98 5.14 -15.18
N ARG A 31 3.15 4.53 -15.05
CA ARG A 31 4.32 4.81 -15.86
C ARG A 31 5.12 3.53 -16.14
N PRO A 32 6.08 3.55 -17.08
CA PRO A 32 6.88 2.37 -17.37
C PRO A 32 7.59 1.84 -16.12
N ILE A 33 7.45 0.54 -15.86
CA ILE A 33 8.09 -0.16 -14.74
C ILE A 33 9.20 -1.05 -15.31
N SER A 34 10.41 -0.89 -14.78
CA SER A 34 11.57 -1.72 -15.14
C SER A 34 11.44 -3.07 -14.45
N ARG A 35 11.02 -4.09 -15.19
CA ARG A 35 10.79 -5.44 -14.66
C ARG A 35 12.07 -6.05 -14.12
N LEU A 36 11.95 -6.74 -12.99
CA LEU A 36 13.04 -7.49 -12.39
C LEU A 36 12.97 -8.97 -12.80
N PRO A 37 14.07 -9.57 -13.28
CA PRO A 37 14.12 -11.00 -13.56
C PRO A 37 13.81 -11.83 -12.32
N HIS A 38 13.05 -12.93 -12.49
CA HIS A 38 12.69 -13.87 -11.41
C HIS A 38 11.93 -13.24 -10.22
N ALA A 39 11.37 -12.05 -10.40
CA ALA A 39 10.52 -11.42 -9.40
C ALA A 39 9.23 -12.25 -9.18
N PRO A 40 8.71 -12.31 -7.93
CA PRO A 40 7.41 -12.89 -7.68
C PRO A 40 6.33 -12.10 -8.42
N ASN A 41 5.19 -12.74 -8.72
CA ASN A 41 4.12 -12.14 -9.55
C ASN A 41 3.60 -10.79 -9.04
N PHE A 42 3.62 -10.56 -7.72
CA PHE A 42 3.19 -9.30 -7.14
C PHE A 42 4.21 -8.16 -7.34
N LEU A 43 5.48 -8.45 -7.62
CA LEU A 43 6.54 -7.46 -7.79
C LEU A 43 6.70 -7.16 -9.28
N LEU A 44 6.10 -6.07 -9.73
CA LEU A 44 6.13 -5.65 -11.13
C LEU A 44 7.54 -5.19 -11.58
N GLY A 45 8.37 -4.70 -10.65
CA GLY A 45 9.73 -4.25 -10.92
C GLY A 45 10.11 -3.02 -10.12
N MET A 46 10.86 -2.11 -10.73
CA MET A 46 11.34 -0.86 -10.14
C MET A 46 10.91 0.36 -10.97
N ILE A 47 10.71 1.50 -10.31
CA ILE A 47 10.63 2.82 -10.98
C ILE A 47 11.62 3.79 -10.34
N ASP A 48 12.03 4.79 -11.12
CA ASP A 48 12.73 5.97 -10.60
C ASP A 48 11.72 7.07 -10.28
N VAL A 49 11.83 7.61 -9.07
CA VAL A 49 11.13 8.83 -8.65
C VAL A 49 12.19 9.79 -8.15
N ARG A 50 12.52 10.78 -8.98
CA ARG A 50 13.47 11.86 -8.66
C ARG A 50 14.86 11.35 -8.25
N GLY A 51 15.35 10.28 -8.89
CA GLY A 51 16.64 9.68 -8.58
C GLY A 51 16.61 8.63 -7.46
N SER A 52 15.47 8.43 -6.80
CA SER A 52 15.25 7.36 -5.83
C SER A 52 14.52 6.19 -6.50
N GLY A 53 15.05 4.98 -6.34
CA GLY A 53 14.49 3.76 -6.92
C GLY A 53 13.47 3.11 -5.98
N TYR A 54 12.25 2.85 -6.45
CA TYR A 54 11.18 2.24 -5.66
C TYR A 54 10.74 0.90 -6.26
N PRO A 55 10.69 -0.19 -5.47
CA PRO A 55 10.05 -1.44 -5.88
C PRO A 55 8.54 -1.22 -6.02
N ILE A 56 7.97 -1.74 -7.11
CA ILE A 56 6.55 -1.60 -7.43
C ILE A 56 5.83 -2.92 -7.25
N VAL A 57 4.85 -2.91 -6.35
CA VAL A 57 3.98 -4.04 -6.01
C VAL A 57 2.60 -3.83 -6.60
N ASP A 58 2.07 -4.82 -7.33
CA ASP A 58 0.67 -4.88 -7.74
C ASP A 58 -0.18 -5.39 -6.58
N LEU A 59 -1.03 -4.52 -6.02
CA LEU A 59 -1.88 -4.89 -4.88
C LEU A 59 -2.88 -5.99 -5.23
N ARG A 60 -3.34 -6.09 -6.47
CA ARG A 60 -4.29 -7.14 -6.85
C ARG A 60 -3.65 -8.51 -6.71
N THR A 61 -2.53 -8.71 -7.41
CA THR A 61 -1.81 -9.99 -7.35
C THR A 61 -1.24 -10.26 -5.96
N LYS A 62 -0.89 -9.22 -5.20
CA LYS A 62 -0.48 -9.34 -3.79
C LYS A 62 -1.59 -9.90 -2.89
N LEU A 63 -2.85 -9.51 -3.13
CA LEU A 63 -4.03 -10.00 -2.41
C LEU A 63 -4.62 -11.27 -3.03
N GLY A 64 -3.97 -11.87 -4.03
CA GLY A 64 -4.48 -13.05 -4.74
C GLY A 64 -5.64 -12.75 -5.70
N LEU A 65 -5.90 -11.47 -6.01
CA LEU A 65 -6.89 -11.05 -7.00
C LEU A 65 -6.32 -11.16 -8.43
N PRO A 66 -7.17 -11.39 -9.45
CA PRO A 66 -6.72 -11.42 -10.84
C PRO A 66 -6.11 -10.09 -11.26
N SER A 67 -4.93 -10.10 -11.87
CA SER A 67 -4.33 -8.89 -12.46
C SER A 67 -5.19 -8.38 -13.62
N VAL A 68 -5.21 -7.06 -13.82
CA VAL A 68 -5.94 -6.39 -14.91
C VAL A 68 -5.04 -5.39 -15.61
N PRO A 69 -5.28 -5.08 -16.90
CA PRO A 69 -4.57 -4.01 -17.57
C PRO A 69 -4.76 -2.67 -16.85
N ALA A 70 -3.69 -1.88 -16.77
CA ALA A 70 -3.76 -0.54 -16.24
C ALA A 70 -4.71 0.33 -17.09
N THR A 71 -5.46 1.19 -16.40
CA THR A 71 -6.36 2.18 -17.00
C THR A 71 -5.88 3.59 -16.66
N GLU A 72 -6.52 4.63 -17.19
CA GLU A 72 -6.25 6.01 -16.80
C GLU A 72 -6.51 6.30 -15.32
N ALA A 73 -7.36 5.50 -14.67
CA ALA A 73 -7.62 5.61 -13.25
C ALA A 73 -6.53 4.98 -12.37
N THR A 74 -5.72 4.06 -12.93
CA THR A 74 -4.72 3.29 -12.20
C THR A 74 -3.60 4.20 -11.71
N ARG A 75 -3.24 4.06 -10.43
CA ARG A 75 -2.22 4.89 -9.77
C ARG A 75 -1.15 4.04 -9.10
N ILE A 76 0.04 4.62 -9.01
CA ILE A 76 1.14 4.11 -8.18
C ILE A 76 1.21 4.99 -6.93
N ILE A 77 1.05 4.39 -5.75
CA ILE A 77 1.08 5.08 -4.45
C ILE A 77 2.44 4.78 -3.83
N ILE A 78 3.29 5.80 -3.68
CA ILE A 78 4.59 5.65 -3.01
C ILE A 78 4.36 5.74 -1.50
N LEU A 79 4.81 4.72 -0.79
CA LEU A 79 4.55 4.50 0.63
C LEU A 79 5.84 4.26 1.41
N ASP A 80 5.84 4.69 2.66
CA ASP A 80 6.76 4.21 3.69
C ASP A 80 6.15 3.00 4.40
N VAL A 81 6.69 1.82 4.10
CA VAL A 81 6.24 0.56 4.69
C VAL A 81 7.17 0.19 5.85
N PRO A 82 6.64 0.02 7.07
CA PRO A 82 7.40 -0.53 8.19
C PRO A 82 7.76 -2.00 7.94
N MET A 83 9.05 -2.30 7.91
CA MET A 83 9.60 -3.64 7.74
C MET A 83 10.69 -3.90 8.78
N LYS A 84 10.42 -4.82 9.71
CA LYS A 84 11.33 -5.14 10.82
C LYS A 84 11.79 -3.85 11.52
N ASP A 85 13.07 -3.49 11.41
CA ASP A 85 13.68 -2.37 12.15
C ASP A 85 13.83 -1.09 11.32
N ARG A 86 13.14 -0.97 10.17
CA ARG A 86 13.23 0.22 9.30
C ARG A 86 11.95 0.52 8.53
N LEU A 87 11.91 1.71 7.95
CA LEU A 87 10.93 2.09 6.92
C LEU A 87 11.55 1.86 5.54
N VAL A 88 10.79 1.22 4.65
CA VAL A 88 11.20 0.95 3.27
C VAL A 88 10.22 1.66 2.33
N GLY A 89 10.76 2.42 1.39
CA GLY A 89 9.98 3.02 0.31
C GLY A 89 9.49 1.96 -0.67
N VAL A 90 8.18 1.87 -0.88
CA VAL A 90 7.55 0.91 -1.81
C VAL A 90 6.45 1.61 -2.58
N GLY A 91 6.31 1.32 -3.88
CA GLY A 91 5.17 1.80 -4.66
C GLY A 91 4.11 0.71 -4.81
N PHE A 92 2.86 1.02 -4.50
CA PHE A 92 1.72 0.12 -4.65
C PHE A 92 0.86 0.53 -5.84
N VAL A 93 0.56 -0.40 -6.73
CA VAL A 93 -0.39 -0.19 -7.82
C VAL A 93 -1.80 -0.51 -7.34
N ALA A 94 -2.72 0.44 -7.53
CA ALA A 94 -4.15 0.28 -7.25
C ALA A 94 -4.98 0.62 -8.49
N ASP A 95 -6.21 0.07 -8.58
CA ASP A 95 -7.10 0.30 -9.73
C ASP A 95 -7.47 1.77 -9.86
N CYS A 96 -7.71 2.41 -8.71
CA CYS A 96 -7.95 3.84 -8.60
C CYS A 96 -7.67 4.33 -7.18
N VAL A 97 -7.47 5.63 -7.06
CA VAL A 97 -7.43 6.35 -5.78
C VAL A 97 -8.65 7.24 -5.71
N PHE A 98 -9.33 7.26 -4.58
CA PHE A 98 -10.51 8.09 -4.35
C PHE A 98 -10.11 9.38 -3.65
N GLU A 99 -10.31 9.46 -2.33
CA GLU A 99 -10.09 10.66 -1.53
C GLU A 99 -9.45 10.31 -0.18
N VAL A 100 -8.99 11.33 0.52
CA VAL A 100 -8.59 11.20 1.92
C VAL A 100 -9.84 11.32 2.78
N THR A 101 -10.04 10.37 3.69
CA THR A 101 -11.19 10.36 4.59
C THR A 101 -10.74 10.21 6.03
N ASP A 102 -11.41 10.94 6.92
CA ASP A 102 -11.32 10.73 8.35
C ASP A 102 -12.13 9.48 8.72
N ILE A 103 -11.50 8.58 9.48
CA ILE A 103 -12.14 7.41 10.07
C ILE A 103 -11.89 7.49 11.57
N ASP A 104 -12.96 7.39 12.35
CA ASP A 104 -12.86 7.30 13.80
C ASP A 104 -12.21 5.97 14.16
N GLU A 105 -11.07 6.00 14.84
CA GLU A 105 -10.35 4.80 15.26
C GLU A 105 -11.20 3.91 16.18
N GLN A 106 -12.16 4.50 16.91
CA GLN A 106 -13.08 3.73 17.76
C GLN A 106 -14.16 3.01 16.95
N ALA A 107 -14.41 3.45 15.72
CA ALA A 107 -15.35 2.82 14.80
C ALA A 107 -14.67 1.79 13.88
N ILE A 108 -13.36 1.58 14.02
CA ILE A 108 -12.66 0.51 13.31
C ILE A 108 -12.96 -0.79 14.05
N GLU A 109 -13.75 -1.63 13.40
CA GLU A 109 -14.11 -2.95 13.92
C GLU A 109 -13.00 -3.97 13.58
N PRO A 110 -12.73 -4.95 14.47
CA PRO A 110 -11.84 -6.04 14.14
C PRO A 110 -12.41 -6.86 12.98
N ILE A 111 -11.52 -7.45 12.20
CA ILE A 111 -11.91 -8.31 11.07
C ILE A 111 -12.65 -9.53 11.63
N PRO A 112 -13.88 -9.82 11.18
CA PRO A 112 -14.61 -10.99 11.64
C PRO A 112 -13.92 -12.28 11.20
N GLU A 113 -13.70 -13.21 12.14
CA GLU A 113 -13.02 -14.49 11.89
C GLU A 113 -13.73 -15.37 10.85
N VAL A 114 -15.02 -15.10 10.60
CA VAL A 114 -15.89 -15.84 9.67
C VAL A 114 -15.50 -15.61 8.19
N GLY A 115 -14.66 -14.61 7.89
CA GLY A 115 -14.16 -14.34 6.54
C GLY A 115 -13.05 -15.27 6.04
N GLY A 116 -12.44 -16.09 6.92
CA GLY A 116 -11.26 -16.88 6.59
C GLY A 116 -9.93 -16.11 6.74
N LYS A 117 -8.81 -16.86 6.79
CA LYS A 117 -7.46 -16.34 7.12
C LYS A 117 -6.92 -15.23 6.19
N TRP A 118 -7.51 -15.02 5.02
CA TRP A 118 -6.92 -14.13 4.02
C TRP A 118 -6.99 -12.66 4.42
N GLN A 119 -8.04 -12.19 5.09
CA GLN A 119 -8.13 -10.78 5.51
C GLN A 119 -7.22 -10.44 6.71
N SER A 120 -6.98 -11.39 7.62
CA SER A 120 -6.14 -11.17 8.81
C SER A 120 -4.66 -10.94 8.48
N ASP A 121 -4.21 -11.38 7.31
CA ASP A 121 -2.80 -11.34 6.90
C ASP A 121 -2.37 -9.97 6.37
N TYR A 122 -3.29 -9.05 6.10
CA TYR A 122 -2.97 -7.72 5.57
C TYR A 122 -3.80 -6.58 6.11
N ALA A 123 -4.90 -6.83 6.82
CA ALA A 123 -5.76 -5.77 7.32
C ALA A 123 -5.59 -5.54 8.84
N ALA A 124 -5.64 -4.28 9.23
CA ALA A 124 -5.66 -3.82 10.62
C ALA A 124 -7.07 -3.89 11.21
N GLY A 125 -8.09 -3.72 10.38
CA GLY A 125 -9.50 -3.67 10.77
C GLY A 125 -10.39 -3.20 9.63
N ILE A 126 -11.67 -3.01 9.93
CA ILE A 126 -12.68 -2.54 8.99
C ILE A 126 -13.26 -1.24 9.52
N GLY A 127 -13.03 -0.14 8.80
CA GLY A 127 -13.68 1.14 9.05
C GLY A 127 -14.97 1.29 8.25
N ARG A 128 -15.74 2.33 8.55
CA ARG A 128 -16.90 2.74 7.76
C ARG A 128 -16.82 4.19 7.35
N LYS A 129 -17.21 4.47 6.10
CA LYS A 129 -17.49 5.81 5.60
C LYS A 129 -18.93 5.86 5.10
N GLY A 130 -19.82 6.43 5.90
CA GLY A 130 -21.25 6.33 5.67
C GLY A 130 -21.68 4.86 5.69
N GLU A 131 -22.27 4.38 4.59
CA GLU A 131 -22.72 2.99 4.44
C GLU A 131 -21.67 2.06 3.81
N LYS A 132 -20.51 2.59 3.40
CA LYS A 132 -19.47 1.80 2.75
C LYS A 132 -18.43 1.30 3.75
N PHE A 133 -18.09 0.03 3.63
CA PHE A 133 -16.97 -0.57 4.34
C PHE A 133 -15.64 -0.16 3.69
N VAL A 134 -14.65 0.11 4.53
CA VAL A 134 -13.28 0.41 4.12
C VAL A 134 -12.34 -0.52 4.88
N VAL A 135 -11.66 -1.40 4.15
CA VAL A 135 -10.68 -2.31 4.75
C VAL A 135 -9.38 -1.55 4.99
N ILE A 136 -8.97 -1.43 6.24
CA ILE A 136 -7.77 -0.68 6.61
C ILE A 136 -6.55 -1.60 6.50
N PHE A 137 -5.59 -1.24 5.66
CA PHE A 137 -4.36 -2.02 5.53
C PHE A 137 -3.46 -1.89 6.77
N ASP A 138 -2.93 -3.03 7.20
CA ASP A 138 -1.74 -3.12 8.01
C ASP A 138 -0.55 -3.37 7.06
N LEU A 139 0.16 -2.31 6.70
CA LEU A 139 1.27 -2.36 5.75
C LEU A 139 2.41 -3.29 6.22
N ALA A 140 2.62 -3.40 7.54
CA ALA A 140 3.63 -4.28 8.10
C ALA A 140 3.26 -5.75 7.87
N LYS A 141 2.00 -6.12 8.17
CA LYS A 141 1.50 -7.48 7.93
C LYS A 141 1.45 -7.84 6.45
N LEU A 142 0.92 -6.92 5.63
CA LEU A 142 0.81 -7.08 4.19
C LEU A 142 2.15 -7.47 3.55
N MET A 143 3.25 -6.93 4.08
CA MET A 143 4.59 -7.12 3.54
C MET A 143 5.52 -7.98 4.41
N ALA A 144 5.03 -8.58 5.50
CA ALA A 144 5.86 -9.21 6.53
C ALA A 144 6.71 -10.39 6.03
N ASN A 145 6.19 -11.12 5.03
CA ASN A 145 6.82 -12.35 4.50
C ASN A 145 7.48 -12.15 3.14
N ASP A 146 7.51 -10.92 2.61
CA ASP A 146 8.01 -10.66 1.27
C ASP A 146 9.46 -10.21 1.30
N LYS A 147 10.26 -10.81 0.41
CA LYS A 147 11.60 -10.32 0.11
C LYS A 147 11.51 -9.40 -1.11
N ILE A 148 11.37 -8.10 -0.86
CA ILE A 148 11.48 -7.08 -1.91
C ILE A 148 12.89 -6.48 -1.90
N PRO A 149 13.44 -6.12 -3.07
CA PRO A 149 14.69 -5.37 -3.13
C PRO A 149 14.50 -4.02 -2.43
N GLU A 150 15.54 -3.57 -1.74
CA GLU A 150 15.52 -2.29 -1.05
C GLU A 150 15.42 -1.17 -2.07
N GLY A 151 14.43 -0.29 -1.88
CA GLY A 151 14.40 0.97 -2.61
C GLY A 151 15.65 1.78 -2.25
N ARG A 152 16.45 2.15 -3.25
CA ARG A 152 17.60 3.04 -3.03
C ARG A 152 17.05 4.45 -2.93
N ASP A 153 16.90 4.94 -1.70
CA ASP A 153 16.57 6.34 -1.48
C ASP A 153 17.86 7.17 -1.56
N ALA A 154 17.96 8.07 -2.53
CA ALA A 154 19.15 8.92 -2.72
C ALA A 154 19.43 9.81 -1.49
N GLY A 155 18.46 9.97 -0.58
CA GLY A 155 18.60 10.71 0.68
C GLY A 155 18.99 9.88 1.91
N ALA A 156 18.97 8.54 1.86
CA ALA A 156 19.24 7.69 3.03
C ALA A 156 20.72 7.31 3.19
N ASP A 157 21.56 7.59 2.18
CA ASP A 157 23.00 7.27 2.18
C ASP A 157 23.90 8.47 2.56
N ALA A 158 23.32 9.53 3.12
CA ALA A 158 24.13 10.58 3.75
C ALA A 158 24.72 10.02 5.05
N PRO A 159 26.06 9.92 5.20
CA PRO A 159 26.66 9.53 6.47
C PRO A 159 26.19 10.54 7.51
N ARG A 160 25.53 10.05 8.57
CA ARG A 160 25.34 10.83 9.81
C ARG A 160 26.74 11.17 10.33
N ALA A 161 27.25 12.33 9.94
CA ALA A 161 28.46 12.90 10.51
C ALA A 161 28.22 13.10 12.01
N ALA A 162 29.16 12.57 12.79
CA ALA A 162 29.19 12.60 14.25
C ALA A 162 29.31 14.02 14.81
#